data_AF-A0A8X7W8U3-F1
#
_entry.id   AF-A0A8X7W8U3-F1
#
_cell.length_a   1.000
_cell.length_b   1.000
_cell.length_c   1.000
_cell.angle_alpha   90.00
_cell.angle_beta   90.00
_cell.angle_gamma   90.00
#
_symmetry.space_group_name_H-M   'P 1'
#
loop_
_entity.id
_entity.type
_entity.pdbx_description
1 polymer ?
#
loop_
_entity_poly.entity_id
_entity_poly.type
_entity_poly.pdbx_seq_one_letter_code
_entity_poly.pdbx_strand_id
1 'polypeptide(L)'
;MEEYQGLQNWEGLLDPLDENLRGEILRYGQFVESAYQSFDFDPSSPTYATCRFARNTLLDQSGLPNSGYKVTKNLRATSGINLPRWIEKAPSWMATQSSWIGYVAVCQDKEEISRLGRRDVVISFRGTATCLEWLENVRATLTHLPDGPSGPNLNGSNSGPMVESGFLSLYTSGAHSLRDMVREEISRLLQSYGDEPLSLTITGHSLGAAIATLA
;
A
#
# COMPACT_ATOMS: atom_id res chain seq x y z
N MET A 1 1.05 23.73 -4.84
CA MET A 1 1.28 22.30 -5.14
C MET A 1 1.17 21.42 -3.91
N GLU A 2 1.63 21.89 -2.74
CA GLU A 2 1.37 21.21 -1.46
C GLU A 2 -0.13 21.16 -1.10
N GLU A 3 -0.91 22.16 -1.54
CA GLU A 3 -2.37 22.18 -1.43
C GLU A 3 -3.04 20.95 -2.06
N TYR A 4 -2.56 20.49 -3.23
CA TYR A 4 -3.07 19.28 -3.90
C TYR A 4 -2.70 17.99 -3.16
N GLN A 5 -1.72 18.04 -2.25
CA GLN A 5 -1.39 16.96 -1.32
C GLN A 5 -2.09 17.10 0.04
N GLY A 6 -3.08 17.98 0.14
CA GLY A 6 -3.92 18.09 1.32
C GLY A 6 -3.35 18.94 2.44
N LEU A 7 -2.37 19.83 2.18
CA LEU A 7 -1.82 20.73 3.20
C LEU A 7 -2.91 21.52 3.95
N GLN A 8 -3.99 21.88 3.26
CA GLN A 8 -5.17 22.56 3.81
C GLN A 8 -6.43 21.69 3.70
N ASN A 9 -6.29 20.37 3.84
CA ASN A 9 -7.41 19.41 3.73
C ASN A 9 -8.26 19.58 2.45
N TRP A 10 -7.64 20.03 1.35
CA TRP A 10 -8.29 20.32 0.08
C TRP A 10 -9.48 21.31 0.17
N GLU A 11 -9.46 22.22 1.14
CA GLU A 11 -10.49 23.24 1.32
C GLU A 11 -10.69 24.06 0.03
N GLY A 12 -11.93 24.18 -0.44
CA GLY A 12 -12.28 24.89 -1.68
C GLY A 12 -11.89 24.20 -2.99
N LEU A 13 -11.30 23.00 -2.94
CA LEU A 13 -10.85 22.26 -4.14
C LEU A 13 -11.76 21.08 -4.52
N LEU A 14 -12.72 20.70 -3.66
CA LEU A 14 -13.55 19.50 -3.85
C LEU A 14 -14.92 19.77 -4.49
N ASP A 15 -15.49 20.96 -4.29
CA ASP A 15 -16.80 21.33 -4.82
C ASP A 15 -16.84 22.81 -5.28
N PRO A 16 -16.73 23.09 -6.60
CA PRO A 16 -16.50 22.12 -7.67
C PRO A 16 -15.08 21.51 -7.58
N LEU A 17 -14.92 20.30 -8.10
CA LEU A 17 -13.61 19.64 -8.11
C LEU A 17 -12.63 20.41 -9.00
N ASP A 18 -11.55 20.89 -8.40
CA ASP A 18 -10.45 21.54 -9.13
C ASP A 18 -9.79 20.56 -10.12
N GLU A 19 -9.54 21.02 -11.34
CA GLU A 19 -9.02 20.17 -12.43
C GLU A 19 -7.60 19.65 -12.17
N ASN A 20 -6.76 20.42 -11.47
CA ASN A 20 -5.43 19.94 -11.10
C ASN A 20 -5.52 18.90 -10.00
N LEU A 21 -6.39 19.10 -9.00
CA LEU A 21 -6.67 18.09 -7.98
C LEU A 21 -7.22 16.80 -8.60
N ARG A 22 -8.15 16.91 -9.55
CA ARG A 22 -8.64 15.77 -10.35
C ARG A 22 -7.51 15.04 -11.04
N GLY A 23 -6.58 15.77 -11.66
CA GLY A 23 -5.39 15.22 -12.30
C GLY A 23 -4.50 14.44 -11.33
N GLU A 24 -4.24 14.98 -10.14
CA GLU A 24 -3.44 14.29 -9.11
C GLU A 24 -4.14 13.05 -8.54
N ILE A 25 -5.45 13.10 -8.31
CA ILE A 25 -6.25 11.93 -7.88
C ILE A 25 -6.17 10.81 -8.92
N LEU A 26 -6.36 11.15 -10.20
CA LEU A 26 -6.26 10.18 -11.30
C LEU A 26 -4.85 9.61 -11.40
N ARG A 27 -3.81 10.45 -11.26
CA ARG A 27 -2.40 10.03 -11.27
C ARG A 27 -2.12 9.00 -10.17
N TYR A 28 -2.54 9.25 -8.93
CA TYR A 28 -2.35 8.28 -7.85
C TYR A 28 -3.23 7.03 -8.01
N GLY A 29 -4.40 7.15 -8.62
CA GLY A 29 -5.23 6.01 -9.02
C GLY A 29 -4.54 5.11 -10.05
N GLN A 30 -3.80 5.68 -11.01
CA GLN A 30 -3.04 4.92 -12.00
C GLN A 30 -1.92 4.09 -11.38
N PHE A 31 -1.26 4.56 -10.31
CA PHE A 31 -0.30 3.73 -9.58
C PHE A 31 -0.97 2.49 -8.97
N VAL A 32 -2.16 2.65 -8.40
CA VAL A 32 -2.94 1.52 -7.88
C VAL A 32 -3.32 0.55 -9.00
N GLU A 33 -3.76 1.06 -10.15
CA GLU A 33 -4.07 0.22 -11.32
C GLU A 33 -2.84 -0.55 -11.79
N SER A 34 -1.66 0.08 -11.87
CA SER A 34 -0.42 -0.64 -12.21
C SER A 34 -0.06 -1.72 -11.20
N ALA A 35 -0.44 -1.58 -9.93
CA ALA A 35 -0.28 -2.65 -8.95
C ALA A 35 -1.19 -3.84 -9.26
N TYR A 36 -2.44 -3.61 -9.68
CA TYR A 36 -3.31 -4.69 -10.16
C TYR A 36 -2.74 -5.36 -11.41
N GLN A 37 -2.36 -4.60 -12.43
CA GLN A 37 -1.84 -5.16 -13.69
C GLN A 37 -0.55 -5.97 -13.52
N SER A 38 0.25 -5.63 -12.50
CA SER A 38 1.49 -6.33 -12.16
C SER A 38 1.28 -7.66 -11.43
N PHE A 39 0.10 -7.92 -10.88
CA PHE A 39 -0.14 -9.09 -10.05
C PHE A 39 -0.60 -10.30 -10.88
N ASP A 40 -0.09 -11.48 -10.53
CA ASP A 40 -0.52 -12.74 -11.14
C ASP A 40 -1.77 -13.30 -10.46
N PHE A 41 -2.92 -13.08 -11.11
CA PHE A 41 -4.23 -13.54 -10.66
C PHE A 41 -4.56 -14.97 -11.06
N ASP A 42 -3.75 -15.63 -11.91
CA ASP A 42 -4.05 -16.97 -12.41
C ASP A 42 -3.62 -18.04 -11.39
N PRO A 43 -4.57 -18.73 -10.73
CA PRO A 43 -4.24 -19.74 -9.71
C PRO A 43 -3.54 -20.98 -10.29
N SER A 44 -3.58 -21.16 -11.61
CA SER A 44 -2.86 -22.24 -12.31
C SER A 44 -1.43 -21.86 -12.66
N SER A 45 -1.08 -20.57 -12.57
CA SER A 45 0.25 -20.07 -12.88
C SER A 45 1.26 -20.48 -11.80
N PRO A 46 2.50 -20.88 -12.18
CA PRO A 46 3.57 -21.13 -11.22
C PRO A 46 3.99 -19.87 -10.46
N THR A 47 3.66 -18.69 -10.98
CA THR A 47 3.94 -17.38 -10.35
C THR A 47 2.72 -16.75 -9.70
N TYR A 48 1.64 -17.53 -9.49
CA TYR A 48 0.45 -17.08 -8.77
C TYR A 48 0.80 -16.32 -7.49
N ALA A 49 0.06 -15.25 -7.22
CA ALA A 49 0.26 -14.39 -6.07
C ALA A 49 1.60 -13.63 -6.01
N THR A 50 2.31 -13.54 -7.13
CA THR A 50 3.55 -12.76 -7.25
C THR A 50 3.43 -11.64 -8.31
N CYS A 51 4.47 -10.82 -8.41
CA CYS A 51 4.56 -9.79 -9.44
C CYS A 51 5.06 -10.42 -10.75
N ARG A 52 4.33 -10.19 -11.83
CA ARG A 52 4.60 -10.68 -13.18
C ARG A 52 5.82 -10.01 -13.82
N PHE A 53 6.13 -8.80 -13.40
CA PHE A 53 7.14 -7.95 -14.03
C PHE A 53 8.39 -7.79 -13.16
N ALA A 54 9.54 -7.63 -13.84
CA ALA A 54 10.76 -7.23 -13.17
C ALA A 54 10.64 -5.78 -12.66
N ARG A 55 11.31 -5.49 -11.53
CA ARG A 55 11.19 -4.20 -10.83
C ARG A 55 11.50 -2.99 -11.71
N ASN A 56 12.51 -3.11 -12.56
CA ASN A 56 12.97 -2.03 -13.45
C ASN A 56 12.04 -1.74 -14.63
N THR A 57 11.14 -2.66 -14.96
CA THR A 57 10.19 -2.53 -16.08
C THR A 57 8.74 -2.58 -15.61
N LEU A 58 8.50 -2.58 -14.29
CA LEU A 58 7.19 -2.82 -13.70
C LEU A 58 6.19 -1.78 -14.20
N LEU A 59 6.49 -0.49 -14.07
CA LEU A 59 5.58 0.59 -14.47
C LEU A 59 5.32 0.61 -15.98
N ASP A 60 6.37 0.39 -16.79
CA ASP A 60 6.22 0.34 -18.25
C ASP A 60 5.31 -0.80 -18.70
N GLN A 61 5.47 -1.99 -18.11
CA GLN A 61 4.68 -3.18 -18.48
C GLN A 61 3.29 -3.23 -17.85
N SER A 62 3.04 -2.40 -16.83
CA SER A 62 1.75 -2.34 -16.12
C SER A 62 0.87 -1.15 -16.50
N GLY A 63 1.21 -0.47 -17.61
CA GLY A 63 0.37 0.59 -18.18
C GLY A 63 0.67 1.99 -17.66
N LEU A 64 1.82 2.20 -17.01
CA LEU A 64 2.30 3.51 -16.57
C LEU A 64 3.70 3.88 -17.14
N PRO A 65 3.89 3.78 -18.47
CA PRO A 65 5.17 4.11 -19.10
C PRO A 65 5.49 5.59 -18.96
N ASN A 66 6.77 5.94 -18.93
CA ASN A 66 7.24 7.33 -18.86
C ASN A 66 6.67 8.11 -17.66
N SER A 67 6.30 7.42 -16.58
CA SER A 67 5.79 8.07 -15.36
C SER A 67 6.80 9.00 -14.70
N GLY A 68 8.09 8.84 -14.99
CA GLY A 68 9.17 9.50 -14.26
C GLY A 68 9.50 8.80 -12.93
N TYR A 69 8.78 7.74 -12.56
CA TYR A 69 9.00 7.00 -11.31
C TYR A 69 9.81 5.73 -11.55
N LYS A 70 10.61 5.37 -10.54
CA LYS A 70 11.36 4.11 -10.51
C LYS A 70 10.94 3.29 -9.30
N VAL A 71 10.51 2.05 -9.54
CA VAL A 71 10.20 1.12 -8.45
C VAL A 71 11.49 0.71 -7.72
N THR A 72 11.48 0.85 -6.40
CA THR A 72 12.64 0.55 -5.55
C THR A 72 12.44 -0.70 -4.71
N LYS A 73 11.19 -1.03 -4.34
CA LYS A 73 10.87 -2.21 -3.53
C LYS A 73 9.55 -2.85 -3.95
N ASN A 74 9.52 -4.18 -4.04
CA ASN A 74 8.29 -4.96 -4.09
C ASN A 74 7.81 -5.24 -2.68
N LEU A 75 6.51 -5.11 -2.43
CA LEU A 75 5.88 -5.32 -1.13
C LEU A 75 5.06 -6.61 -1.13
N ARG A 76 5.11 -7.32 -0.01
CA ARG A 76 4.34 -8.55 0.23
C ARG A 76 3.60 -8.42 1.55
N ALA A 77 2.40 -8.99 1.60
CA ALA A 77 1.64 -9.13 2.82
C ALA A 77 1.49 -10.62 3.16
N THR A 78 1.53 -10.95 4.45
CA THR A 78 1.38 -12.32 4.94
C THR A 78 0.19 -12.39 5.87
N SER A 79 -0.65 -13.42 5.73
CA SER A 79 -1.73 -13.66 6.69
C SER A 79 -1.13 -14.19 7.98
N GLY A 80 -1.49 -13.60 9.12
CA GLY A 80 -1.19 -14.19 10.42
C GLY A 80 -2.13 -15.32 10.82
N ILE A 81 -3.11 -15.68 9.98
CA ILE A 81 -4.13 -16.68 10.30
C ILE A 81 -3.59 -18.08 10.02
N ASN A 82 -3.67 -18.95 11.03
CA ASN A 82 -3.34 -20.37 10.90
C ASN A 82 -4.29 -21.02 9.90
N LEU A 83 -3.76 -21.47 8.76
CA LEU A 83 -4.52 -22.26 7.81
C LEU A 83 -4.99 -23.55 8.51
N PRO A 84 -6.29 -23.89 8.47
CA PRO A 84 -6.76 -25.15 9.03
C PRO A 84 -6.10 -26.34 8.31
N ARG A 85 -5.74 -27.39 9.07
CA ARG A 85 -4.95 -28.55 8.59
C ARG A 85 -5.47 -29.25 7.33
N TRP A 86 -6.75 -29.09 6.97
CA TRP A 86 -7.29 -29.66 5.73
C TRP A 86 -6.75 -28.99 4.46
N ILE A 87 -6.21 -27.77 4.56
CA ILE A 87 -5.58 -27.03 3.45
C ILE A 87 -4.22 -27.64 3.06
N GLU A 88 -3.62 -28.51 3.88
CA GLU A 88 -2.43 -29.28 3.51
C GLU A 88 -2.65 -30.19 2.28
N LYS A 89 -3.92 -30.51 1.96
CA LYS A 89 -4.33 -31.27 0.77
C LYS A 89 -4.93 -30.38 -0.33
N ALA A 90 -5.01 -29.08 -0.11
CA ALA A 90 -5.55 -28.14 -1.09
C ALA A 90 -4.51 -27.80 -2.17
N PRO A 91 -4.95 -27.28 -3.33
CA PRO A 91 -4.04 -26.77 -4.34
C PRO A 91 -3.05 -25.75 -3.78
N SER A 92 -1.83 -25.69 -4.34
CA SER A 92 -0.74 -24.81 -3.87
C SER A 92 -1.13 -23.33 -3.75
N TRP A 93 -2.05 -22.84 -4.58
CA TRP A 93 -2.59 -21.48 -4.51
C TRP A 93 -3.38 -21.20 -3.23
N MET A 94 -4.01 -22.21 -2.62
CA MET A 94 -4.76 -22.11 -1.36
C MET A 94 -3.84 -22.16 -0.13
N ALA A 95 -2.63 -22.71 -0.26
CA ALA A 95 -1.62 -22.73 0.80
C ALA A 95 -0.76 -21.44 0.84
N THR A 96 -0.98 -20.49 -0.09
CA THR A 96 -0.15 -19.29 -0.21
C THR A 96 -0.50 -18.27 0.87
N GLN A 97 0.26 -18.28 1.97
CA GLN A 97 0.07 -17.34 3.08
C GLN A 97 0.67 -15.94 2.82
N SER A 98 1.59 -15.81 1.86
CA SER A 98 2.27 -14.56 1.53
C SER A 98 2.09 -14.20 0.06
N SER A 99 1.55 -13.01 -0.20
CA SER A 99 1.22 -12.54 -1.54
C SER A 99 1.87 -11.18 -1.80
N TRP A 100 2.27 -10.95 -3.05
CA TRP A 100 2.61 -9.60 -3.50
C TRP A 100 1.37 -8.69 -3.41
N ILE A 101 1.55 -7.50 -2.85
CA ILE A 101 0.45 -6.56 -2.56
C ILE A 101 0.67 -5.16 -3.14
N GLY A 102 1.88 -4.86 -3.60
CA GLY A 102 2.19 -3.51 -4.04
C GLY A 102 3.68 -3.26 -4.14
N TYR A 103 4.04 -1.98 -4.20
CA TYR A 103 5.42 -1.56 -4.36
C TYR A 103 5.67 -0.15 -3.82
N VAL A 104 6.95 0.17 -3.65
CA VAL A 104 7.45 1.53 -3.41
C VAL A 104 8.13 2.03 -4.68
N ALA A 105 7.78 3.21 -5.13
CA ALA A 105 8.39 3.89 -6.26
C ALA A 105 8.78 5.31 -5.89
N VAL A 106 9.87 5.81 -6.48
CA VAL A 106 10.35 7.17 -6.23
C VAL A 106 10.44 7.94 -7.54
N CYS A 107 10.02 9.20 -7.52
CA CYS A 107 10.17 10.11 -8.65
C CYS A 107 11.67 10.32 -8.94
N GLN A 108 12.05 10.17 -10.21
CA GLN A 108 13.39 10.42 -10.75
C GLN A 108 13.39 11.51 -11.82
N ASP A 109 12.21 11.94 -12.26
CA ASP A 109 12.06 13.00 -13.24
C ASP A 109 12.37 14.36 -12.59
N LYS A 110 13.40 15.03 -13.12
CA LYS A 110 13.88 16.31 -12.61
C LYS A 110 12.86 17.43 -12.82
N GLU A 111 12.07 17.37 -13.89
CA GLU A 111 11.05 18.37 -14.17
C GLU A 111 9.91 18.23 -13.15
N GLU A 112 9.45 17.01 -12.89
CA GLU A 112 8.43 16.74 -11.86
C GLU A 112 8.91 17.06 -10.44
N ILE A 113 10.15 16.73 -10.09
CA ILE A 113 10.73 17.09 -8.79
C ILE A 113 10.78 18.61 -8.63
N SER A 114 11.21 19.32 -9.68
CA SER A 114 11.27 20.79 -9.67
C SER A 114 9.87 21.41 -9.61
N ARG A 115 8.90 20.83 -10.32
CA ARG A 115 7.49 21.21 -10.30
C ARG A 115 6.95 21.06 -8.88
N LEU A 116 7.08 19.88 -8.27
CA LEU A 116 6.58 19.57 -6.93
C LEU A 116 7.34 20.29 -5.80
N GLY A 117 8.56 20.76 -6.07
CA GLY A 117 9.47 21.34 -5.08
C GLY A 117 10.08 20.31 -4.12
N ARG A 118 9.90 19.02 -4.41
CA ARG A 118 10.30 17.88 -3.59
C ARG A 118 10.30 16.60 -4.41
N ARG A 119 11.01 15.58 -3.94
CA ARG A 119 10.97 14.25 -4.50
C ARG A 119 9.82 13.45 -3.89
N ASP A 120 8.89 13.01 -4.73
CA ASP A 120 7.76 12.21 -4.28
C ASP A 120 8.11 10.71 -4.23
N VAL A 121 7.75 10.05 -3.14
CA VAL A 121 7.81 8.61 -2.96
C VAL A 121 6.37 8.09 -2.90
N VAL A 122 6.00 7.22 -3.83
CA VAL A 122 4.69 6.59 -3.87
C VAL A 122 4.77 5.17 -3.31
N ILE A 123 3.91 4.88 -2.35
CA ILE A 123 3.65 3.54 -1.84
C ILE A 123 2.27 3.14 -2.35
N SER A 124 2.23 2.18 -3.27
CA SER A 124 0.98 1.76 -3.91
C SER A 124 0.59 0.36 -3.48
N PHE A 125 -0.64 0.21 -3.01
CA PHE A 125 -1.24 -1.07 -2.62
C PHE A 125 -2.42 -1.43 -3.50
N ARG A 126 -2.41 -2.64 -4.06
CA ARG A 126 -3.61 -3.20 -4.69
C ARG A 126 -4.60 -3.66 -3.62
N GLY A 127 -5.87 -3.69 -3.98
CA GLY A 127 -6.90 -4.39 -3.20
C GLY A 127 -6.99 -5.88 -3.52
N THR A 128 -7.98 -6.53 -2.94
CA THR A 128 -8.34 -7.92 -3.24
C THR A 128 -8.94 -7.97 -4.65
N ALA A 129 -8.45 -8.82 -5.56
CA ALA A 129 -9.13 -9.02 -6.84
C ALA A 129 -9.84 -10.38 -6.96
N THR A 130 -9.36 -11.45 -6.32
CA THR A 130 -9.99 -12.79 -6.48
C THR A 130 -9.90 -13.70 -5.25
N CYS A 131 -9.57 -13.16 -4.08
CA CYS A 131 -9.39 -13.99 -2.88
C CYS A 131 -10.56 -13.81 -1.93
N LEU A 132 -11.68 -14.49 -2.22
CA LEU A 132 -12.88 -14.55 -1.36
C LEU A 132 -12.52 -14.92 0.08
N GLU A 133 -11.56 -15.82 0.29
CA GLU A 133 -11.08 -16.21 1.61
C GLU A 133 -10.46 -15.05 2.41
N TRP A 134 -9.77 -14.10 1.77
CA TRP A 134 -9.21 -12.94 2.48
C TRP A 134 -10.28 -11.94 2.88
N LEU A 135 -11.28 -11.74 2.01
CA LEU A 135 -12.43 -10.88 2.32
C LEU A 135 -13.33 -11.52 3.41
N GLU A 136 -13.51 -12.84 3.37
CA GLU A 136 -14.21 -13.59 4.42
C GLU A 136 -13.42 -13.67 5.73
N ASN A 137 -12.08 -13.65 5.67
CA ASN A 137 -11.21 -13.61 6.86
C ASN A 137 -11.06 -12.20 7.47
N VAL A 138 -11.40 -11.13 6.74
CA VAL A 138 -11.57 -9.74 7.25
C VAL A 138 -12.85 -9.61 8.11
N ARG A 139 -13.34 -10.71 8.67
CA ARG A 139 -14.58 -10.75 9.46
C ARG A 139 -14.43 -9.97 10.77
N ALA A 140 -14.94 -8.73 10.71
CA ALA A 140 -15.73 -7.98 11.70
C ALA A 140 -15.22 -7.89 13.15
N THR A 141 -13.99 -8.31 13.44
CA THR A 141 -13.44 -8.25 14.79
C THR A 141 -12.53 -7.04 14.90
N LEU A 142 -12.93 -6.10 15.75
CA LEU A 142 -12.09 -4.98 16.12
C LEU A 142 -11.09 -5.42 17.19
N THR A 143 -9.84 -5.04 17.02
CA THR A 143 -8.78 -5.22 18.01
C THR A 143 -8.15 -3.88 18.33
N HIS A 144 -7.60 -3.75 19.54
CA HIS A 144 -6.82 -2.56 19.89
C HIS A 144 -5.54 -2.49 19.05
N LEU A 145 -5.19 -1.27 18.64
CA LEU A 145 -3.88 -0.98 18.05
C LEU A 145 -2.81 -1.15 19.15
N PRO A 146 -1.85 -2.10 19.00
CA PRO A 146 -0.87 -2.41 20.05
C PRO A 146 -0.01 -1.22 20.48
N ASP A 147 0.25 -0.31 19.54
CA ASP A 147 1.10 0.87 19.72
C ASP A 147 0.31 2.20 19.60
N GLY A 148 -1.02 2.16 19.81
CA GLY A 148 -1.87 3.35 19.68
C GLY A 148 -1.56 4.41 20.76
N PRO A 149 -1.77 5.71 20.48
CA PRO A 149 -1.58 6.77 21.48
C PRO A 149 -2.45 6.49 22.70
N SER A 150 -1.80 6.15 23.81
CA SER A 150 -2.45 5.98 25.12
C SER A 150 -2.76 7.36 25.68
N GLY A 151 -3.90 7.93 25.29
CA GLY A 151 -4.37 9.19 25.87
C GLY A 151 -4.78 9.00 27.34
N PRO A 152 -4.59 9.99 28.22
CA PRO A 152 -5.13 9.95 29.58
C PRO A 152 -6.67 9.98 29.51
N ASN A 153 -7.31 8.84 29.80
CA ASN A 153 -8.76 8.71 29.76
C ASN A 153 -9.41 9.34 30.99
N LEU A 154 -10.23 10.38 30.79
CA LEU A 154 -10.99 11.07 31.83
C LEU A 154 -12.10 10.21 32.48
N ASN A 155 -12.42 9.02 31.95
CA ASN A 155 -13.63 8.26 32.36
C ASN A 155 -13.41 6.75 32.64
N GLY A 156 -12.19 6.28 32.92
CA GLY A 156 -11.98 4.91 33.45
C GLY A 156 -12.37 3.74 32.52
N SER A 157 -12.68 3.99 31.24
CA SER A 157 -12.87 2.93 30.23
C SER A 157 -11.60 2.75 29.40
N ASN A 158 -11.16 1.51 29.22
CA ASN A 158 -9.99 1.12 28.41
C ASN A 158 -10.29 1.22 26.90
N SER A 159 -10.68 2.41 26.41
CA SER A 159 -11.12 2.60 25.02
C SER A 159 -10.03 3.24 24.15
N GLY A 160 -8.90 2.54 23.97
CA GLY A 160 -7.88 2.92 22.97
C GLY A 160 -8.39 2.75 21.54
N PRO A 161 -7.75 3.38 20.53
CA PRO A 161 -8.18 3.26 19.14
C PRO A 161 -8.16 1.79 18.70
N MET A 162 -9.22 1.40 17.97
CA MET A 162 -9.40 0.04 17.47
C MET A 162 -9.32 0.01 15.95
N VAL A 163 -8.85 -1.11 15.42
CA VAL A 163 -8.70 -1.39 13.99
C VAL A 163 -9.30 -2.76 13.68
N GLU A 164 -9.76 -2.96 12.46
CA GLU A 164 -10.14 -4.29 11.99
C GLU A 164 -8.92 -5.23 12.04
N SER A 165 -9.11 -6.38 12.71
CA SER A 165 -8.04 -7.32 13.04
C SER A 165 -7.37 -7.95 11.82
N GLY A 166 -8.11 -8.18 10.72
CA GLY A 166 -7.59 -8.70 9.47
C GLY A 166 -6.64 -7.72 8.78
N PHE A 167 -7.00 -6.44 8.68
CA PHE A 167 -6.12 -5.40 8.13
C PHE A 167 -4.85 -5.24 8.96
N LEU A 168 -4.97 -5.23 10.28
CA LEU A 168 -3.81 -5.18 11.17
C LEU A 168 -2.92 -6.41 10.98
N SER A 169 -3.53 -7.62 10.96
CA SER A 169 -2.80 -8.86 10.74
C SER A 169 -2.05 -8.85 9.41
N LEU A 170 -2.69 -8.43 8.32
CA LEU A 170 -2.04 -8.30 7.01
C LEU A 170 -0.85 -7.34 7.03
N TYR A 171 -0.96 -6.25 7.78
CA TYR A 171 0.09 -5.23 7.87
C TYR A 171 1.27 -5.68 8.75
N THR A 172 1.02 -6.42 9.83
CA THR A 172 2.03 -6.71 10.87
C THR A 172 2.48 -8.17 10.97
N SER A 173 1.87 -9.11 10.26
CA SER A 173 2.20 -10.54 10.38
C SER A 173 3.41 -10.96 9.54
N GLY A 174 4.11 -12.00 10.02
CA GLY A 174 5.32 -12.54 9.41
C GLY A 174 6.61 -11.97 10.04
N ALA A 175 7.72 -12.69 9.88
CA ALA A 175 9.02 -12.27 10.43
C ALA A 175 9.58 -11.02 9.74
N HIS A 176 9.22 -10.80 8.47
CA HIS A 176 9.48 -9.56 7.74
C HIS A 176 8.13 -9.04 7.24
N SER A 177 7.42 -8.37 8.14
CA SER A 177 6.03 -7.95 7.88
C SER A 177 5.96 -6.85 6.82
N LEU A 178 4.76 -6.59 6.29
CA LEU A 178 4.56 -5.50 5.34
C LEU A 178 5.00 -4.15 5.94
N ARG A 179 4.66 -3.92 7.21
CA ARG A 179 5.09 -2.75 7.99
C ARG A 179 6.61 -2.60 8.01
N ASP A 180 7.34 -3.68 8.27
CA ASP A 180 8.80 -3.66 8.33
C ASP A 180 9.39 -3.36 6.95
N MET A 181 8.87 -4.00 5.90
CA MET A 181 9.31 -3.74 4.52
C MET A 181 9.12 -2.28 4.10
N VAL A 182 8.00 -1.66 4.47
CA VAL A 182 7.71 -0.24 4.18
C VAL A 182 8.65 0.66 4.99
N ARG A 183 8.77 0.44 6.30
CA ARG A 183 9.62 1.26 7.18
C ARG A 183 11.09 1.20 6.82
N GLU A 184 11.62 0.02 6.52
CA GLU A 184 13.00 -0.17 6.07
C GLU A 184 13.26 0.56 4.76
N GLU A 185 12.34 0.46 3.80
CA GLU A 185 12.52 1.08 2.49
C GLU A 185 12.42 2.60 2.57
N ILE A 186 11.48 3.14 3.34
CA ILE A 186 11.39 4.58 3.61
C ILE A 186 12.68 5.06 4.29
N SER A 187 13.15 4.35 5.33
CA SER A 187 14.39 4.71 6.03
C SER A 187 15.59 4.71 5.09
N ARG A 188 15.69 3.73 4.19
CA ARG A 188 16.73 3.66 3.16
C ARG A 188 16.63 4.84 2.19
N LEU A 189 15.44 5.23 1.75
CA LEU A 189 15.22 6.36 0.84
C LEU A 189 15.59 7.69 1.52
N LEU A 190 15.16 7.91 2.76
CA LEU A 190 15.53 9.09 3.56
C LEU A 190 17.06 9.21 3.69
N GLN A 191 17.75 8.11 3.98
CA GLN A 191 19.22 8.10 4.02
C GLN A 191 19.86 8.35 2.64
N SER A 192 19.25 7.85 1.57
CA SER A 192 19.81 7.94 0.21
C SER A 192 19.72 9.36 -0.37
N TYR A 193 18.67 10.11 -0.03
CA TYR A 193 18.43 11.46 -0.55
C TYR A 193 18.79 12.57 0.45
N GLY A 194 19.11 12.22 1.70
CA GLY A 194 19.63 13.15 2.70
C GLY A 194 18.67 14.31 2.97
N ASP A 195 19.15 15.54 2.76
CA ASP A 195 18.40 16.77 3.02
C ASP A 195 17.50 17.21 1.85
N GLU A 196 17.43 16.43 0.76
CA GLU A 196 16.48 16.71 -0.32
C GLU A 196 15.04 16.63 0.22
N PRO A 197 14.18 17.65 -0.02
CA PRO A 197 12.79 17.59 0.40
C PRO A 197 12.10 16.37 -0.20
N LEU A 198 11.49 15.54 0.66
CA LEU A 198 10.78 14.33 0.27
C LEU A 198 9.31 14.41 0.69
N SER A 199 8.41 13.89 -0.14
CA SER A 199 7.06 13.50 0.30
C SER A 199 6.85 12.01 0.23
N LEU A 200 6.01 11.50 1.12
CA LEU A 200 5.49 10.14 1.08
C LEU A 200 4.02 10.22 0.71
N THR A 201 3.66 9.61 -0.42
CA THR A 201 2.28 9.47 -0.85
C THR A 201 1.89 8.00 -0.81
N ILE A 202 0.91 7.67 0.03
CA ILE A 202 0.41 6.31 0.19
C ILE A 202 -0.94 6.21 -0.50
N THR A 203 -1.09 5.27 -1.42
CA THR A 203 -2.31 5.10 -2.22
C THR A 203 -2.72 3.64 -2.29
N GLY A 204 -4.03 3.40 -2.34
CA GLY A 204 -4.56 2.07 -2.50
C GLY A 204 -6.06 2.08 -2.76
N HIS A 205 -6.57 0.94 -3.23
CA HIS A 205 -8.00 0.74 -3.50
C HIS A 205 -8.51 -0.48 -2.74
N SER A 206 -9.77 -0.44 -2.27
CA SER A 206 -10.40 -1.52 -1.51
C SER A 206 -9.54 -1.94 -0.31
N LEU A 207 -9.16 -3.21 -0.16
CA LEU A 207 -8.21 -3.68 0.86
C LEU A 207 -6.92 -2.84 0.90
N GLY A 208 -6.41 -2.42 -0.27
CA GLY A 208 -5.21 -1.59 -0.36
C GLY A 208 -5.41 -0.20 0.25
N ALA A 209 -6.63 0.35 0.22
CA ALA A 209 -6.93 1.64 0.86
C ALA A 209 -6.93 1.53 2.39
N ALA A 210 -7.46 0.43 2.92
CA ALA A 210 -7.42 0.15 4.35
C ALA A 210 -5.99 -0.02 4.85
N ILE A 211 -5.15 -0.75 4.10
CA ILE A 211 -3.73 -0.89 4.40
C ILE A 211 -3.00 0.45 4.25
N ALA A 212 -3.29 1.24 3.20
CA ALA A 212 -2.71 2.57 3.00
C ALA A 212 -2.99 3.50 4.20
N THR A 213 -4.16 3.38 4.82
CA THR A 213 -4.55 4.17 5.99
C THR A 213 -3.80 3.72 7.26
N LEU A 214 -3.42 2.45 7.35
CA LEU A 214 -2.64 1.91 8.47
C LEU A 214 -1.14 2.12 8.33
N ALA A 215 -0.67 2.33 7.09
CA ALA A 215 0.74 2.35 6.74
C ALA A 215 1.48 3.54 7.35
#